data_AF-A0A316EAD5-F1
#
_entry.id   AF-A0A316EAD5-F1
#
_cell.length_a   1.000
_cell.length_b   1.000
_cell.length_c   1.000
_cell.angle_alpha   90.00
_cell.angle_beta   90.00
_cell.angle_gamma   90.00
#
_symmetry.space_group_name_H-M   'P 1'
#
loop_
_entity.id
_entity.type
_entity.pdbx_description
1 polymer ?
#
loop_
_entity_poly.entity_id
_entity_poly.type
_entity_poly.pdbx_seq_one_letter_code
_entity_poly.pdbx_strand_id
1 'polypeptide(L)'
;MKNTLIILLFLISSNIVLAQEEINKLTLERETLYRKYKETESLSTGLFGNRSKDDLQTTIDALNEIIKKDNEILDELKHIQEDSKIEFTNKYNDLIRQNNELSDKNRELIELTERHKGYSKENHQMLEQTEEKQILHISLLAIFVLISVVYIIKYFSLKSDFKKIKATNQMK
;
A
#
# COMPACT_ATOMS: atom_id res chain seq x y z
N MET A 1 -8.93 -17.01 1.94
CA MET A 1 -8.19 -15.98 1.19
C MET A 1 -7.22 -16.54 0.14
N LYS A 2 -6.55 -17.68 0.36
CA LYS A 2 -5.67 -18.29 -0.65
C LYS A 2 -6.42 -18.76 -1.91
N ASN A 3 -7.59 -19.37 -1.75
CA ASN A 3 -8.38 -19.91 -2.87
C ASN A 3 -9.02 -18.82 -3.74
N THR A 4 -9.34 -17.66 -3.18
CA THR A 4 -9.89 -16.51 -3.92
C THR A 4 -8.84 -15.81 -4.78
N LEU A 5 -7.57 -15.81 -4.35
CA LEU A 5 -6.46 -15.24 -5.11
C LEU A 5 -6.11 -16.08 -6.35
N ILE A 6 -6.24 -17.41 -6.25
CA ILE A 6 -6.00 -18.35 -7.36
C ILE A 6 -7.07 -18.20 -8.45
N ILE A 7 -8.33 -18.01 -8.05
CA ILE A 7 -9.44 -17.81 -8.99
C ILE A 7 -9.29 -16.48 -9.75
N LEU A 8 -8.84 -15.42 -9.07
CA LEU A 8 -8.58 -14.12 -9.71
C LEU A 8 -7.40 -14.21 -10.70
N LEU A 9 -6.34 -14.94 -10.35
CA LEU A 9 -5.18 -15.15 -11.24
C LEU A 9 -5.56 -15.92 -12.52
N PHE A 10 -6.47 -16.89 -12.41
CA PHE A 10 -6.95 -17.69 -13.53
C PHE A 10 -7.82 -16.88 -14.52
N LEU A 11 -8.61 -15.93 -14.01
CA LEU A 11 -9.47 -15.06 -14.83
C LEU A 11 -8.69 -13.98 -15.61
N ILE A 12 -7.51 -13.59 -15.13
CA ILE A 12 -6.66 -12.61 -15.83
C ILE A 12 -5.88 -13.30 -16.96
N SER A 13 -5.49 -14.57 -16.79
CA SER A 13 -4.81 -15.34 -17.84
C SER A 13 -5.70 -15.68 -19.04
N SER A 14 -7.01 -15.84 -18.86
CA SER A 14 -7.88 -16.30 -19.96
C SER A 14 -8.02 -15.27 -21.07
N ASN A 15 -8.09 -13.97 -20.77
CA ASN A 15 -8.33 -12.94 -21.80
C ASN A 15 -7.10 -12.70 -22.68
N ILE A 16 -5.89 -12.74 -22.10
CA ILE A 16 -4.64 -12.60 -22.88
C ILE A 16 -4.41 -13.83 -23.76
N VAL A 17 -4.78 -15.02 -23.26
CA VAL A 17 -4.68 -16.26 -24.05
C VAL A 17 -5.64 -16.22 -25.24
N LEU A 18 -6.85 -15.68 -25.10
CA LEU A 18 -7.85 -15.62 -26.17
C LEU A 18 -7.42 -14.72 -27.35
N ALA A 19 -6.94 -13.50 -27.09
CA ALA A 19 -6.46 -12.60 -28.14
C ALA A 19 -5.21 -13.15 -28.84
N GLN A 20 -4.31 -13.78 -28.07
CA GLN A 20 -3.14 -14.46 -28.62
C GLN A 20 -3.52 -15.73 -29.42
N GLU A 21 -4.62 -16.39 -29.08
CA GLU A 21 -5.12 -17.55 -29.79
C GLU A 21 -5.73 -17.16 -31.15
N GLU A 22 -6.45 -16.04 -31.22
CA GLU A 22 -7.03 -15.52 -32.46
C GLU A 22 -5.96 -15.08 -33.47
N ILE A 23 -4.95 -14.31 -33.04
CA ILE A 23 -3.85 -13.92 -33.93
C ILE A 23 -3.05 -15.13 -34.43
N ASN A 24 -2.84 -16.15 -33.57
CA ASN A 24 -2.16 -17.38 -33.95
C ASN A 24 -2.96 -18.16 -34.98
N LYS A 25 -4.28 -18.26 -34.81
CA LYS A 25 -5.19 -18.89 -35.78
C LYS A 25 -5.14 -18.17 -37.13
N LEU A 26 -5.27 -16.85 -37.15
CA LEU A 26 -5.21 -16.07 -38.40
C LEU A 26 -3.86 -16.24 -39.12
N THR A 27 -2.77 -16.30 -38.36
CA THR A 27 -1.42 -16.53 -38.91
C THR A 27 -1.28 -17.93 -39.54
N LEU A 28 -1.83 -18.97 -38.90
CA LEU A 28 -1.85 -20.34 -39.44
C LEU A 28 -2.70 -20.45 -40.72
N GLU A 29 -3.86 -19.77 -40.74
CA GLU A 29 -4.71 -19.70 -41.94
C GLU A 29 -3.96 -19.02 -43.09
N ARG A 30 -3.28 -17.90 -42.82
CA ARG A 30 -2.44 -17.18 -43.79
C ARG A 30 -1.30 -18.05 -44.32
N GLU A 31 -0.62 -18.80 -43.45
CA GLU A 31 0.44 -19.73 -43.86
C GLU A 31 -0.10 -20.81 -44.80
N THR A 32 -1.30 -21.32 -44.52
CA THR A 32 -1.97 -22.32 -45.36
C THR A 32 -2.30 -21.74 -46.74
N LEU A 33 -2.81 -20.51 -46.80
CA LEU A 33 -3.07 -19.81 -48.07
C LEU A 33 -1.79 -19.57 -48.86
N TYR A 34 -0.72 -19.14 -48.19
CA TYR A 34 0.58 -18.93 -48.83
C TYR A 34 1.17 -20.24 -49.39
N ARG A 35 0.99 -21.36 -48.67
CA ARG A 35 1.42 -22.68 -49.15
C ARG A 35 0.67 -23.09 -50.42
N LYS A 36 -0.66 -22.93 -50.44
CA LYS A 36 -1.48 -23.17 -51.64
C LYS A 36 -1.06 -22.29 -52.81
N TYR A 37 -0.83 -21.00 -52.57
CA TYR A 37 -0.32 -20.08 -53.58
C TYR A 37 1.01 -20.59 -54.17
N LYS A 38 1.96 -20.97 -53.31
CA LYS A 38 3.27 -21.48 -53.74
C LYS A 38 3.16 -22.78 -54.55
N GLU A 39 2.24 -23.67 -54.18
CA GLU A 39 1.93 -24.88 -54.94
C GLU A 39 1.39 -24.53 -56.33
N THR A 40 0.41 -23.63 -56.44
CA THR A 40 -0.13 -23.17 -57.72
C THR A 40 0.91 -22.44 -58.58
N GLU A 41 1.80 -21.67 -57.96
CA GLU A 41 2.89 -20.97 -58.63
C GLU A 41 3.88 -21.96 -59.24
N SER A 42 4.18 -23.06 -58.52
CA SER A 42 5.11 -24.10 -58.96
C SER A 42 4.57 -25.01 -60.06
N LEU A 43 3.24 -25.17 -60.15
CA LEU A 43 2.58 -26.00 -61.17
C LEU A 43 2.49 -25.30 -62.53
N SER A 44 2.65 -23.98 -62.59
CA SER A 44 2.51 -23.21 -63.84
C SER A 44 3.72 -23.32 -64.79
N THR A 45 4.67 -24.22 -64.55
CA THR A 45 5.80 -24.48 -65.45
C THR A 45 5.43 -25.54 -66.48
N GLY A 46 4.45 -25.25 -67.34
CA GLY A 46 4.24 -26.04 -68.55
C GLY A 46 5.50 -25.99 -69.43
N LEU A 47 5.74 -27.04 -70.24
CA LEU A 47 6.94 -27.29 -71.06
C LEU A 47 7.46 -26.12 -71.95
N PHE A 48 6.72 -25.01 -72.05
CA PHE A 48 7.04 -23.82 -72.85
C PHE A 48 7.11 -22.49 -72.05
N GLY A 49 7.07 -22.52 -70.72
CA GLY A 49 7.36 -21.35 -69.87
C GLY A 49 6.31 -20.21 -69.90
N ASN A 50 5.20 -20.36 -70.63
CA ASN A 50 4.13 -19.36 -70.67
C ASN A 50 2.97 -19.75 -69.75
N ARG A 51 2.59 -18.86 -68.82
CA ARG A 51 1.39 -18.98 -67.99
C ARG A 51 0.14 -18.80 -68.83
N SER A 52 -0.88 -19.63 -68.62
CA SER A 52 -2.19 -19.37 -69.22
C SER A 52 -2.89 -18.22 -68.49
N LYS A 53 -3.89 -17.62 -69.14
CA LYS A 53 -4.73 -16.59 -68.52
C LYS A 53 -5.43 -17.10 -67.26
N ASP A 54 -5.83 -18.37 -67.25
CA ASP A 54 -6.53 -19.00 -66.13
C ASP A 54 -5.58 -19.25 -64.95
N ASP A 55 -4.31 -19.59 -65.21
CA ASP A 55 -3.27 -19.70 -64.17
C ASP A 55 -3.00 -18.34 -63.50
N LEU A 56 -2.98 -17.28 -64.31
CA LEU A 56 -2.82 -15.91 -63.81
C LEU A 56 -4.02 -15.48 -62.95
N GLN A 57 -5.26 -15.81 -63.36
CA GLN A 57 -6.45 -15.51 -62.58
C GLN A 57 -6.43 -16.24 -61.24
N THR A 58 -6.09 -17.53 -61.25
CA THR A 58 -5.97 -18.36 -60.03
C THR A 58 -4.92 -17.78 -59.06
N THR A 59 -3.79 -17.32 -59.60
CA THR A 59 -2.72 -16.66 -58.84
C THR A 59 -3.24 -15.36 -58.20
N ILE A 60 -3.95 -14.52 -58.96
CA ILE A 60 -4.52 -13.26 -58.47
C ILE A 60 -5.54 -13.52 -57.36
N ASP A 61 -6.42 -14.51 -57.53
CA ASP A 61 -7.43 -14.85 -56.54
C ASP A 61 -6.79 -15.34 -55.23
N ALA A 62 -5.76 -16.19 -55.32
CA ALA A 62 -4.99 -16.64 -54.15
C ALA A 62 -4.28 -15.48 -53.43
N LEU A 63 -3.69 -14.53 -54.18
CA LEU A 63 -3.07 -13.33 -53.60
C LEU A 63 -4.11 -12.41 -52.93
N ASN A 64 -5.30 -12.27 -53.52
CA ASN A 64 -6.39 -11.49 -52.92
C ASN A 64 -6.87 -12.10 -51.60
N GLU A 65 -6.96 -13.44 -51.51
CA GLU A 65 -7.28 -14.12 -50.25
C GLU A 65 -6.20 -13.91 -49.19
N ILE A 66 -4.91 -13.96 -49.57
CA ILE A 66 -3.80 -13.67 -48.67
C ILE A 66 -3.88 -12.23 -48.16
N ILE A 67 -4.09 -11.25 -49.04
CA ILE A 67 -4.21 -9.82 -48.66
C ILE A 67 -5.39 -9.62 -47.71
N LYS A 68 -6.53 -10.26 -47.98
CA LYS A 68 -7.68 -10.20 -47.08
C LYS A 68 -7.32 -10.73 -45.70
N LYS A 69 -6.62 -11.86 -45.63
CA LYS A 69 -6.17 -12.44 -44.36
C LYS A 69 -5.13 -11.58 -43.65
N ASP A 70 -4.21 -10.97 -44.39
CA ASP A 70 -3.23 -10.03 -43.85
C ASP A 70 -3.92 -8.78 -43.24
N ASN A 71 -5.01 -8.30 -43.84
CA ASN A 71 -5.82 -7.21 -43.25
C ASN A 71 -6.51 -7.65 -41.95
N GLU A 72 -7.09 -8.84 -41.90
CA GLU A 72 -7.67 -9.41 -40.67
C GLU A 72 -6.62 -9.50 -39.55
N ILE A 73 -5.40 -9.94 -39.87
CA ILE A 73 -4.27 -9.97 -38.93
C ILE A 73 -3.91 -8.56 -38.45
N LEU A 74 -3.83 -7.58 -39.35
CA LEU A 74 -3.48 -6.20 -39.00
C LEU A 74 -4.50 -5.55 -38.09
N ASP A 75 -5.79 -5.82 -38.31
CA ASP A 75 -6.86 -5.28 -37.46
C ASP A 75 -6.83 -5.91 -36.07
N GLU A 76 -6.59 -7.23 -35.97
CA GLU A 76 -6.40 -7.88 -34.67
C GLU A 76 -5.17 -7.35 -33.91
N LEU A 77 -4.05 -7.11 -34.61
CA LEU A 77 -2.86 -6.50 -34.00
C LEU A 77 -3.13 -5.09 -33.46
N LYS A 78 -3.94 -4.29 -34.17
CA LYS A 78 -4.35 -2.96 -33.68
C LYS A 78 -5.20 -3.10 -32.42
N HIS A 79 -6.16 -4.02 -32.39
CA HIS A 79 -6.98 -4.28 -31.20
C HIS A 79 -6.12 -4.66 -29.99
N ILE A 80 -5.18 -5.60 -30.16
CA ILE A 80 -4.23 -5.98 -29.10
C ILE A 80 -3.39 -4.78 -28.64
N GLN A 81 -2.94 -3.94 -29.56
CA GLN A 81 -2.16 -2.74 -29.23
C GLN A 81 -2.98 -1.70 -28.45
N GLU A 82 -4.23 -1.48 -28.84
CA GLU A 82 -5.15 -0.57 -28.15
C GLU A 82 -5.46 -1.04 -26.73
N ASP A 83 -5.76 -2.33 -26.57
CA ASP A 83 -6.01 -2.95 -25.27
C ASP A 83 -4.77 -2.84 -24.36
N SER A 84 -3.59 -3.14 -24.90
CA SER A 84 -2.33 -2.99 -24.17
C SER A 84 -2.08 -1.55 -23.72
N LYS A 85 -2.39 -0.56 -24.58
CA LYS A 85 -2.28 0.87 -24.24
C LYS A 85 -3.24 1.27 -23.14
N ILE A 86 -4.48 0.78 -23.18
CA ILE A 86 -5.49 1.03 -22.15
C ILE A 86 -5.03 0.42 -20.83
N GLU A 87 -4.58 -0.84 -20.83
CA GLU A 87 -4.08 -1.52 -19.65
C GLU A 87 -2.88 -0.80 -19.03
N PHE A 88 -1.92 -0.39 -19.86
CA PHE A 88 -0.76 0.39 -19.43
C PHE A 88 -1.18 1.70 -18.78
N THR A 89 -2.10 2.44 -19.41
CA THR A 89 -2.62 3.71 -18.89
C THR A 89 -3.31 3.51 -17.53
N ASN A 90 -4.13 2.48 -17.41
CA ASN A 90 -4.82 2.16 -16.16
C ASN A 90 -3.84 1.79 -15.04
N LYS A 91 -2.86 0.92 -15.33
CA LYS A 91 -1.80 0.55 -14.38
C LYS A 91 -0.99 1.76 -13.93
N TYR A 92 -0.63 2.65 -14.86
CA TYR A 92 0.09 3.87 -14.55
C TYR A 92 -0.72 4.79 -13.62
N ASN A 93 -2.00 5.00 -13.90
CA ASN A 93 -2.89 5.80 -13.05
C ASN A 93 -3.07 5.17 -11.66
N ASP A 94 -3.19 3.85 -11.57
CA ASP A 94 -3.27 3.13 -10.30
C ASP A 94 -1.99 3.28 -9.47
N LEU A 95 -0.81 3.25 -10.11
CA LEU A 95 0.47 3.49 -9.43
C LEU A 95 0.56 4.91 -8.88
N ILE A 96 0.11 5.92 -9.64
CA ILE A 96 0.04 7.30 -9.16
C ILE A 96 -0.87 7.38 -7.92
N ARG A 97 -2.06 6.76 -7.98
CA ARG A 97 -3.00 6.75 -6.86
C ARG A 97 -2.38 6.12 -5.62
N GLN A 98 -1.77 4.95 -5.76
CA GLN A 98 -1.10 4.26 -4.65
C GLN A 98 0.04 5.08 -4.05
N ASN A 99 0.83 5.75 -4.89
CA ASN A 99 1.92 6.60 -4.41
C ASN A 99 1.39 7.81 -3.62
N ASN A 100 0.31 8.43 -4.08
CA ASN A 100 -0.34 9.52 -3.35
C ASN A 100 -0.89 9.03 -2.00
N GLU A 101 -1.60 7.90 -1.98
CA GLU A 101 -2.11 7.30 -0.74
C GLU A 101 -0.97 6.97 0.25
N LEU A 102 0.16 6.45 -0.24
CA LEU A 102 1.33 6.18 0.59
C LEU A 102 1.96 7.48 1.13
N SER A 103 2.00 8.53 0.31
CA SER A 103 2.47 9.84 0.72
C SER A 103 1.60 10.42 1.86
N ASP A 104 0.29 10.33 1.73
CA ASP A 104 -0.67 10.79 2.73
C ASP A 104 -0.53 10.00 4.05
N LYS A 105 -0.44 8.67 3.97
CA LYS A 105 -0.20 7.82 5.14
C LYS A 105 1.13 8.12 5.83
N ASN A 106 2.18 8.37 5.06
CA ASN A 106 3.47 8.76 5.62
C ASN A 106 3.37 10.11 6.36
N ARG A 107 2.63 11.07 5.81
CA ARG A 107 2.38 12.35 6.47
C ARG A 107 1.60 12.16 7.78
N GLU A 108 0.56 11.34 7.77
CA GLU A 108 -0.22 11.01 8.97
C GLU A 108 0.67 10.35 10.04
N LEU A 109 1.54 9.41 9.65
CA LEU A 109 2.48 8.76 10.57
C LEU A 109 3.47 9.74 11.20
N ILE A 110 3.98 10.70 10.43
CA ILE A 110 4.85 11.76 10.94
C ILE A 110 4.08 12.59 11.96
N GLU A 111 2.87 13.02 11.63
CA GLU A 111 2.03 13.83 12.54
C GLU A 111 1.71 13.08 13.84
N LEU A 112 1.36 11.80 13.75
CA LEU A 112 1.09 10.96 14.91
C LEU A 112 2.33 10.78 15.78
N THR A 113 3.50 10.63 15.16
CA THR A 113 4.78 10.54 15.87
C THR A 113 5.11 11.83 16.60
N GLU A 114 4.89 12.98 15.97
CA GLU A 114 5.06 14.30 16.59
C GLU A 114 4.10 14.51 17.75
N ARG A 115 2.81 14.17 17.58
CA ARG A 115 1.82 14.21 18.67
C ARG A 115 2.22 13.32 19.84
N HIS A 116 2.68 12.10 19.58
CA HIS A 116 3.13 11.18 20.63
C HIS A 116 4.35 11.73 21.39
N LYS A 117 5.30 12.36 20.70
CA LYS A 117 6.42 13.07 21.35
C LYS A 117 5.93 14.22 22.21
N GLY A 118 4.94 14.97 21.73
CA GLY A 118 4.26 16.04 22.48
C GLY A 118 3.65 15.53 23.79
N TYR A 119 2.80 14.51 23.71
CA TYR A 119 2.17 13.90 24.90
C TYR A 119 3.19 13.32 25.88
N SER A 120 4.26 12.69 25.39
CA SER A 120 5.32 12.18 26.26
C SER A 120 6.01 13.32 27.04
N LYS A 121 6.28 14.45 26.38
CA LYS A 121 6.87 15.62 27.01
C LYS A 121 5.92 16.27 28.02
N GLU A 122 4.66 16.46 27.65
CA GLU A 122 3.63 17.00 28.54
C GLU A 122 3.45 16.12 29.78
N ASN A 123 3.36 14.80 29.61
CA ASN A 123 3.26 13.85 30.71
C ASN A 123 4.46 13.95 31.65
N HIS A 124 5.68 14.04 31.10
CA HIS A 124 6.88 14.18 31.93
C HIS A 124 6.86 15.48 32.75
N GLN A 125 6.47 16.60 32.12
CA GLN A 125 6.33 17.89 32.81
C GLN A 125 5.24 17.85 33.89
N MET A 126 4.12 17.18 33.65
CA MET A 126 3.07 17.02 34.65
C MET A 126 3.52 16.16 35.84
N LEU A 127 4.31 15.11 35.59
CA LEU A 127 4.90 14.28 36.65
C LEU A 127 5.86 15.10 37.50
N GLU A 128 6.78 15.83 36.88
CA GLU A 128 7.74 16.70 37.58
C GLU A 128 7.02 17.75 38.45
N GLN A 129 6.02 18.44 37.91
CA GLN A 129 5.21 19.39 38.68
C GLN A 129 4.43 18.74 39.83
N THR A 130 3.98 17.49 39.63
CA THR A 130 3.27 16.74 40.67
C THR A 130 4.23 16.32 41.78
N GLU A 131 5.43 15.85 41.43
CA GLU A 131 6.49 15.50 42.37
C GLU A 131 6.94 16.72 43.18
N GLU A 132 7.16 17.86 42.54
CA GLU A 132 7.50 19.12 43.23
C GLU A 132 6.43 19.51 44.25
N LYS A 133 5.15 19.48 43.85
CA LYS A 133 4.02 19.74 44.78
C LYS A 133 3.98 18.75 45.93
N GLN A 134 4.21 17.47 45.66
CA GLN A 134 4.24 16.44 46.71
C GLN A 134 5.39 16.65 47.69
N ILE A 135 6.60 16.99 47.21
CA ILE A 135 7.75 17.31 48.05
C ILE A 135 7.46 18.51 48.95
N LEU A 136 6.82 19.55 48.40
CA LEU A 136 6.37 20.71 49.18
C LEU A 136 5.36 20.31 50.26
N HIS A 137 4.37 19.48 49.94
CA HIS A 137 3.40 19.00 50.94
C HIS A 137 4.05 18.15 52.04
N ILE A 138 4.96 17.24 51.67
CA ILE A 138 5.68 16.38 52.63
C ILE A 138 6.56 17.23 53.55
N SER A 139 7.32 18.19 53.01
CA SER A 139 8.16 19.08 53.80
C SER A 139 7.35 19.95 54.77
N LEU A 140 6.20 20.49 54.33
CA LEU A 140 5.28 21.25 55.18
C LEU A 140 4.74 20.38 56.32
N LEU A 141 4.34 19.14 56.03
CA LEU A 141 3.85 18.20 57.04
C LEU A 141 4.95 17.87 58.06
N ALA A 142 6.19 17.65 57.61
CA ALA A 142 7.33 17.41 58.48
C ALA A 142 7.57 18.57 59.46
N ILE A 143 7.49 19.82 58.99
CA ILE A 143 7.59 21.02 59.83
C ILE A 143 6.44 21.07 60.85
N PHE A 144 5.21 20.80 60.42
CA PHE A 144 4.05 20.79 61.31
C PHE A 144 4.17 19.75 62.44
N VAL A 145 4.66 18.55 62.11
CA VAL A 145 4.95 17.50 63.09
C VAL A 145 6.04 17.95 64.06
N LEU A 146 7.12 18.56 63.57
CA LEU A 146 8.22 19.05 64.42
C LEU A 146 7.73 20.11 65.41
N ILE A 147 6.94 21.09 64.94
CA ILE A 147 6.33 22.11 65.79
C ILE A 147 5.42 21.46 66.85
N SER A 148 4.59 20.50 66.45
CA SER A 148 3.69 19.78 67.37
C SER A 148 4.47 19.05 68.48
N VAL A 149 5.59 18.40 68.14
CA VAL A 149 6.46 17.74 69.13
C VAL A 149 7.06 18.75 70.11
N VAL A 150 7.56 19.90 69.64
CA VAL A 150 8.08 20.96 70.51
C VAL A 150 7.02 21.47 71.48
N TYR A 151 5.78 21.68 71.02
CA TYR A 151 4.66 22.08 71.87
C TYR A 151 4.32 21.02 72.93
N ILE A 152 4.31 19.73 72.56
CA ILE A 152 4.06 18.63 73.49
C ILE A 152 5.13 18.60 74.59
N ILE A 153 6.41 18.69 74.23
CA ILE A 153 7.52 18.73 75.19
C ILE A 153 7.36 19.92 76.15
N LYS A 154 7.10 21.12 75.60
CA LYS A 154 6.88 22.33 76.40
C LYS A 154 5.70 22.20 77.35
N TYR A 155 4.57 21.67 76.89
CA TYR A 155 3.39 21.42 77.71
C TYR A 155 3.68 20.50 78.90
N PHE A 156 4.37 19.38 78.67
CA PHE A 156 4.75 18.46 79.74
C PHE A 156 5.74 19.08 80.74
N SER A 157 6.70 19.88 80.27
CA SER A 157 7.61 20.63 81.15
C SER A 157 6.84 21.60 82.04
N LEU A 158 5.97 22.45 81.46
CA LEU A 158 5.17 23.40 82.23
C LEU A 158 4.24 22.70 83.23
N LYS A 159 3.65 21.57 82.85
CA LYS A 159 2.80 20.76 83.74
C LYS A 159 3.59 20.23 84.95
N SER A 160 4.83 19.80 84.72
CA SER A 160 5.74 19.35 85.79
C SER A 160 6.08 20.49 86.75
N ASP A 161 6.42 21.67 86.22
CA ASP A 161 6.78 22.84 87.02
C ASP A 161 5.58 23.38 87.82
N PHE A 162 4.39 23.40 87.23
CA PHE A 162 3.16 23.76 87.93
C PHE A 162 2.86 22.81 89.10
N LYS A 163 3.07 21.50 88.92
CA LYS A 163 2.91 20.51 89.99
C LYS A 163 3.89 20.76 91.15
N LYS A 164 5.15 21.11 90.85
CA LYS A 164 6.16 21.47 91.87
C LYS A 164 5.75 22.72 92.65
N ILE A 165 5.36 23.80 91.97
CA ILE A 165 4.95 25.07 92.61
C ILE A 165 3.75 24.85 93.53
N LYS A 166 2.76 24.07 93.09
CA LYS A 166 1.58 23.74 93.91
C LYS A 166 1.96 22.96 95.17
N ALA A 167 2.92 22.02 95.08
CA ALA A 167 3.41 21.28 96.24
C ALA A 167 4.15 22.20 97.25
N THR A 168 4.98 23.13 96.76
CA THR A 168 5.69 24.09 97.61
C THR A 168 4.74 25.06 98.35
N ASN A 169 3.67 25.51 97.69
CA ASN A 169 2.69 26.42 98.28
C ASN A 169 1.73 25.73 99.28
N GLN A 170 1.69 24.40 99.33
CA GLN A 170 0.91 23.64 100.34
C GLN A 170 1.72 23.34 101.62
N MET A 171 3.03 23.59 101.63
CA MET A 171 3.90 23.42 102.80
C MET A 171 4.24 24.74 103.52
N LYS A 172 3.72 25.86 103.04
CA LYS A 172 3.75 27.16 103.72
C LYS A 172 2.38 27.43 104.33
#